data_AF-A0A5B9D1U6-F1
#
_entry.id   AF-A0A5B9D1U6-F1
#
_cell.length_a   1.000
_cell.length_b   1.000
_cell.length_c   1.000
_cell.angle_alpha   90.00
_cell.angle_beta   90.00
_cell.angle_gamma   90.00
#
_symmetry.space_group_name_H-M   'P 1'
#
loop_
_entity.id
_entity.type
_entity.pdbx_description
1 polymer ?
#
loop_
_entity_poly.entity_id
_entity_poly.type
_entity_poly.pdbx_seq_one_letter_code
_entity_poly.pdbx_strand_id
1 'polypeptide(L)'
;MTDSRFQNIIFIVTMLLFTAVFVSDPSFAAPAPNGGGFGNLDGVLGNIVAVMTGPTARLIAIICVAGVGIGWMYGFIDLRKAAYCVLGIALVFGAPSLVAKLAGTA
;
A
#
# COMPACT_ATOMS: atom_id res chain seq x y z
N MET A 1 26.19 26.31 31.67
CA MET A 1 25.61 26.86 30.43
C MET A 1 26.01 25.92 29.31
N THR A 2 25.15 24.99 28.89
CA THR A 2 25.40 24.23 27.67
C THR A 2 25.37 25.22 26.50
N ASP A 3 26.45 25.30 25.75
CA ASP A 3 26.54 26.18 24.59
C ASP A 3 25.39 25.87 23.63
N SER A 4 24.61 26.88 23.23
CA SER A 4 23.44 26.71 22.34
C SER A 4 23.82 26.05 21.00
N ARG A 5 25.10 26.13 20.62
CA ARG A 5 25.66 25.45 19.45
C ARG A 5 25.73 23.93 19.63
N PHE A 6 26.10 23.46 20.83
CA PHE A 6 26.24 22.05 21.14
C PHE A 6 24.88 21.34 21.19
N GLN A 7 23.86 22.00 21.74
CA GLN A 7 22.50 21.47 21.78
C GLN A 7 21.87 21.36 20.38
N ASN A 8 22.11 22.33 19.50
CA ASN A 8 21.65 22.27 18.10
C ASN A 8 22.32 21.13 17.31
N ILE A 9 23.62 20.90 17.54
CA ILE A 9 24.35 19.80 16.88
C ILE A 9 23.77 18.45 17.31
N ILE A 10 23.55 18.24 18.61
CA ILE A 10 22.96 17.00 19.12
C ILE A 10 21.58 16.76 18.49
N PHE A 11 20.73 17.79 18.42
CA PHE A 11 19.40 17.68 17.83
C PHE A 11 19.44 17.28 16.36
N ILE A 12 20.30 17.92 15.56
CA ILE A 12 20.47 17.62 14.13
C ILE A 12 20.96 16.18 13.95
N VAL A 13 21.96 15.73 14.72
CA VAL A 13 22.50 14.37 14.64
C VAL A 13 21.42 13.35 14.99
N THR A 14 20.65 13.57 16.06
CA THR A 14 19.57 12.65 16.44
C THR A 14 18.45 12.58 15.41
N MET A 15 18.07 13.72 14.81
CA MET A 15 17.05 13.78 13.77
C MET A 15 17.49 13.03 12.50
N LEU A 16 18.75 13.22 12.09
CA LEU A 16 19.30 12.60 10.89
C LEU A 16 19.43 11.08 11.05
N LEU A 17 19.82 10.62 12.24
CA LEU A 17 19.89 9.20 12.59
C LEU A 17 18.50 8.56 12.61
N PHE A 18 17.50 9.26 13.16
CA PHE A 18 16.11 8.81 13.12
C PHE A 18 15.62 8.66 11.68
N THR A 19 15.77 9.67 10.84
CA THR A 19 15.35 9.61 9.43
C THR A 19 16.09 8.51 8.65
N ALA A 20 17.38 8.29 8.91
CA ALA A 20 18.14 7.22 8.26
C ALA A 20 17.58 5.83 8.55
N VAL A 21 17.09 5.58 9.77
CA VAL A 21 16.45 4.29 10.12
C VAL A 21 15.16 4.07 9.33
N PHE A 22 14.31 5.09 9.20
CA PHE A 22 13.04 4.99 8.44
C PHE A 22 13.21 4.89 6.92
N VAL A 23 14.30 5.45 6.37
CA VAL A 23 14.57 5.41 4.92
C VAL A 23 15.39 4.20 4.50
N SER A 24 15.99 3.48 5.45
CA SER A 24 16.86 2.32 5.17
C SER A 24 16.12 1.08 4.64
N ASP A 25 14.79 1.07 4.67
CA ASP A 25 14.02 -0.01 4.08
C ASP A 25 14.18 -0.02 2.54
N PRO A 26 14.76 -1.09 1.96
CA PRO A 26 15.01 -1.19 0.53
C PRO A 26 13.71 -1.20 -0.29
N SER A 27 12.54 -1.32 0.36
CA SER A 27 11.22 -1.19 -0.25
C SER A 27 10.94 0.23 -0.77
N PHE A 28 11.54 1.28 -0.20
CA PHE A 28 11.37 2.66 -0.67
C PHE A 28 12.19 2.99 -1.91
N ALA A 29 13.27 2.25 -2.17
CA ALA A 29 14.12 2.39 -3.34
C ALA A 29 13.90 1.28 -4.39
N ALA A 30 12.97 0.36 -4.13
CA ALA A 30 12.67 -0.74 -5.04
C ALA A 30 12.18 -0.20 -6.39
N PRO A 31 12.74 -0.68 -7.52
CA PRO A 31 12.22 -0.36 -8.84
C PRO A 31 10.72 -0.64 -8.90
N ALA A 32 9.93 0.38 -9.22
CA ALA A 32 8.55 0.18 -9.64
C ALA A 32 8.54 -0.90 -10.74
N PRO A 33 7.71 -1.95 -10.65
CA PRO A 33 7.78 -3.13 -11.52
C PRO A 33 7.66 -2.84 -13.02
N ASN A 34 7.30 -1.60 -13.40
CA ASN A 34 7.11 -1.18 -14.79
C ASN A 34 8.14 -0.16 -15.29
N GLY A 35 9.24 0.10 -14.57
CA GLY A 35 10.41 0.84 -15.08
C GLY A 35 10.17 2.27 -15.60
N GLY A 36 8.97 2.82 -15.41
CA GLY A 36 8.57 4.10 -15.97
C GLY A 36 8.72 5.20 -14.94
N GLY A 37 9.70 6.08 -15.13
CA GLY A 37 9.53 7.46 -14.66
C GLY A 37 8.24 8.05 -15.24
N PHE A 38 7.77 9.19 -14.71
CA PHE A 38 6.53 9.88 -15.11
C PHE A 38 6.41 10.28 -16.60
N GLY A 39 7.32 9.83 -17.48
CA GLY A 39 7.35 10.13 -18.90
C GLY A 39 6.46 9.27 -19.79
N ASN A 40 5.95 8.12 -19.33
CA ASN A 40 5.03 7.27 -20.09
C ASN A 40 3.76 6.98 -19.27
N LEU A 41 2.58 7.34 -19.80
CA LEU A 41 1.30 7.10 -19.14
C LEU A 41 1.10 5.62 -18.81
N ASP A 42 1.50 4.73 -19.70
CA ASP A 42 1.40 3.27 -19.52
C ASP A 42 2.19 2.80 -18.28
N GLY A 43 3.40 3.34 -18.07
CA GLY A 43 4.21 3.04 -16.90
C GLY A 43 3.61 3.54 -15.58
N VAL A 44 2.98 4.73 -15.59
CA VAL A 44 2.29 5.29 -14.43
C VAL A 44 1.05 4.46 -14.08
N LEU A 45 0.21 4.16 -15.08
CA LEU A 45 -0.99 3.34 -14.94
C LEU A 45 -0.64 1.93 -14.44
N GLY A 46 0.37 1.30 -15.03
CA GLY A 46 0.88 0.00 -14.60
C GLY A 46 1.38 0.02 -13.16
N ASN A 47 2.11 1.07 -12.75
CA ASN A 47 2.63 1.17 -11.38
C ASN A 47 1.50 1.34 -10.35
N ILE A 48 0.46 2.11 -10.67
CA ILE A 48 -0.73 2.23 -9.82
C ILE A 48 -1.41 0.87 -9.65
N VAL A 49 -1.61 0.13 -10.74
CA VAL A 49 -2.21 -1.20 -10.69
C VAL A 49 -1.34 -2.17 -9.88
N ALA A 50 -0.02 -2.11 -10.04
CA ALA A 50 0.91 -2.94 -9.29
C ALA A 50 0.88 -2.66 -7.78
N VAL A 51 0.76 -1.40 -7.37
CA VAL A 51 0.58 -1.03 -5.96
C VAL A 51 -0.79 -1.49 -5.44
N MET A 52 -1.85 -1.40 -6.24
CA MET A 52 -3.21 -1.79 -5.84
C MET A 52 -3.41 -3.31 -5.74
N THR A 53 -2.71 -4.09 -6.54
CA THR A 53 -2.88 -5.56 -6.62
C THR A 53 -1.69 -6.36 -6.08
N GLY A 54 -0.64 -5.67 -5.63
CA GLY A 54 0.60 -6.27 -5.15
C GLY A 54 0.49 -7.01 -3.81
N PRO A 55 1.61 -7.61 -3.33
CA PRO A 55 1.64 -8.42 -2.11
C PRO A 55 1.20 -7.65 -0.87
N THR A 56 1.62 -6.40 -0.75
CA THR A 56 1.28 -5.51 0.37
C THR A 56 -0.23 -5.22 0.41
N ALA A 57 -0.84 -4.92 -0.74
CA ALA A 57 -2.29 -4.69 -0.82
C ALA A 57 -3.08 -5.95 -0.44
N ARG A 58 -2.59 -7.13 -0.79
CA ARG A 58 -3.18 -8.41 -0.39
C ARG A 58 -3.13 -8.61 1.13
N LEU A 59 -2.01 -8.29 1.78
CA LEU A 59 -1.91 -8.36 3.25
C LEU A 59 -2.91 -7.44 3.94
N ILE A 60 -3.04 -6.20 3.46
CA ILE A 60 -4.01 -5.23 3.99
C ILE A 60 -5.45 -5.75 3.78
N ALA A 61 -5.75 -6.31 2.62
CA ALA A 61 -7.07 -6.86 2.33
C ALA A 61 -7.45 -8.00 3.29
N ILE A 62 -6.51 -8.89 3.62
CA ILE A 62 -6.74 -9.98 4.58
C ILE A 62 -7.12 -9.43 5.96
N ILE A 63 -6.41 -8.41 6.43
CA ILE A 63 -6.69 -7.76 7.72
C ILE A 63 -8.07 -7.09 7.71
N CYS A 64 -8.43 -6.40 6.62
CA CYS A 64 -9.76 -5.81 6.44
C CYS A 64 -10.87 -6.87 6.47
N VAL A 65 -10.71 -7.99 5.75
CA VAL A 65 -11.70 -9.08 5.73
C VAL A 65 -11.86 -9.68 7.13
N ALA A 66 -10.76 -9.88 7.87
CA ALA A 66 -10.81 -10.36 9.25
C ALA A 66 -11.59 -9.38 10.15
N GLY A 67 -11.35 -8.07 10.01
CA GLY A 67 -12.07 -7.04 10.75
C GLY A 67 -13.58 -7.01 10.45
N VAL A 68 -13.97 -7.16 9.17
CA VAL A 68 -15.38 -7.25 8.77
C VAL A 68 -16.04 -8.49 9.37
N GLY A 69 -15.35 -9.63 9.39
CA GLY A 69 -15.86 -10.87 10.01
C GLY A 69 -16.13 -10.69 11.51
N ILE A 70 -15.19 -10.06 12.22
CA ILE A 70 -15.34 -9.77 13.65
C ILE A 70 -16.48 -8.76 13.87
N GLY A 71 -16.56 -7.69 13.08
CA GLY A 71 -17.61 -6.68 13.19
C GLY A 71 -19.02 -7.23 12.92
N TRP A 72 -19.14 -8.24 12.07
CA TRP A 72 -20.39 -8.96 11.84
C TRP A 72 -20.78 -9.86 13.02
N MET A 73 -19.81 -10.54 13.64
CA MET A 73 -20.06 -11.38 14.83
C MET A 73 -20.55 -10.58 16.05
N TYR A 74 -20.11 -9.32 16.21
CA TYR A 74 -20.58 -8.44 17.28
C TYR A 74 -21.87 -7.68 16.97
N GLY A 75 -22.49 -7.91 15.80
CA GLY A 75 -23.74 -7.25 15.41
C GLY A 75 -23.62 -5.75 15.13
N PHE A 76 -22.40 -5.20 15.05
CA PHE A 76 -22.17 -3.79 14.71
C PHE A 76 -22.42 -3.51 13.22
N ILE A 77 -22.37 -4.53 12.37
CA ILE A 77 -22.44 -4.42 10.92
C ILE A 77 -23.41 -5.46 10.38
N ASP A 78 -24.40 -5.04 9.58
CA ASP A 78 -25.31 -5.96 8.89
C ASP A 78 -24.61 -6.78 7.80
N LEU A 79 -25.14 -7.98 7.53
CA LEU A 79 -24.62 -8.89 6.50
C LEU A 79 -24.54 -8.24 5.12
N ARG A 80 -25.49 -7.34 4.81
CA ARG A 80 -25.48 -6.57 3.55
C ARG A 80 -24.27 -5.61 3.47
N LYS A 81 -23.92 -4.93 4.56
CA LYS A 81 -22.77 -4.02 4.61
C LYS A 81 -21.45 -4.80 4.58
N ALA A 82 -21.39 -5.93 5.30
CA ALA A 82 -20.25 -6.84 5.24
C ALA A 82 -20.03 -7.39 3.81
N ALA A 83 -21.10 -7.79 3.14
CA ALA A 83 -21.05 -8.31 1.78
C ALA A 83 -20.49 -7.29 0.77
N TYR A 84 -20.86 -6.00 0.88
CA TYR A 84 -20.29 -4.97 -0.01
C TYR A 84 -18.78 -4.83 0.13
N CYS A 85 -18.24 -4.95 1.35
CA CYS A 85 -16.80 -4.86 1.59
C CYS A 85 -16.06 -6.06 0.97
N VAL A 86 -16.57 -7.28 1.18
CA VAL A 86 -15.97 -8.50 0.62
C VAL A 86 -16.06 -8.52 -0.91
N LEU A 87 -17.18 -8.09 -1.48
CA LEU A 87 -17.37 -8.01 -2.93
C LEU A 87 -16.39 -7.01 -3.57
N GLY A 88 -16.18 -5.85 -2.93
CA GLY A 88 -15.19 -4.86 -3.39
C GLY A 88 -13.77 -5.43 -3.45
N ILE A 89 -13.36 -6.19 -2.42
CA ILE A 89 -12.05 -6.84 -2.39
C ILE A 89 -11.94 -7.90 -3.50
N ALA A 90 -12.98 -8.72 -3.69
CA ALA A 90 -13.01 -9.71 -4.76
C ALA A 90 -12.91 -9.07 -6.16
N LEU A 91 -13.54 -7.91 -6.37
CA LEU A 91 -13.45 -7.17 -7.64
C LEU A 91 -12.06 -6.58 -7.88
N VAL A 92 -11.41 -5.99 -6.89
CA VAL A 92 -10.07 -5.40 -7.07
C VAL A 92 -9.04 -6.44 -7.51
N PHE A 93 -9.06 -7.62 -6.89
CA PHE A 93 -8.15 -8.71 -7.25
C PHE A 93 -8.59 -9.51 -8.49
N GLY A 94 -9.89 -9.53 -8.80
CA GLY A 94 -10.44 -10.22 -9.98
C GLY A 94 -10.46 -9.39 -11.27
N ALA A 95 -10.42 -8.07 -11.18
CA ALA A 95 -10.42 -7.17 -12.34
C ALA A 95 -9.29 -7.45 -13.37
N PRO A 96 -8.01 -7.64 -12.99
CA PRO A 96 -6.95 -7.81 -13.98
C PRO A 96 -7.12 -9.07 -14.85
N SER A 97 -7.62 -10.17 -14.29
CA SER A 97 -7.87 -11.39 -15.08
C SER A 97 -9.08 -11.24 -16.02
N LEU A 98 -10.14 -10.55 -15.58
CA LEU A 98 -11.30 -10.24 -16.41
C LEU A 98 -10.90 -9.37 -17.61
N VAL A 99 -10.14 -8.31 -17.37
CA VAL A 99 -9.68 -7.39 -18.42
C VAL A 99 -8.74 -8.11 -19.38
N ALA A 100 -7.83 -8.96 -18.89
CA ALA A 100 -6.94 -9.75 -19.75
C ALA A 100 -7.72 -10.66 -20.72
N LYS A 101 -8.79 -11.31 -20.23
CA LYS A 101 -9.66 -12.17 -21.04
C LYS A 101 -10.45 -11.36 -22.08
N LEU A 102 -10.90 -10.16 -21.74
CA LEU A 102 -11.61 -9.25 -22.67
C LEU A 102 -10.68 -8.63 -23.72
N ALA A 103 -9.43 -8.36 -23.38
CA ALA A 103 -8.41 -7.83 -24.29
C ALA A 103 -7.85 -8.88 -25.27
N GLY A 104 -8.28 -10.15 -25.17
CA GLY A 104 -7.81 -11.23 -26.02
C GLY A 104 -6.35 -11.62 -25.79
N THR A 105 -5.74 -11.21 -24.68
CA THR A 105 -4.31 -11.41 -24.36
C THR A 105 -4.11 -12.60 -23.40
N ALA A 106 -5.01 -13.59 -23.43
CA ALA A 106 -5.19 -14.54 -22.34
C ALA A 106 -5.24 -16.01 -22.77
#